data_AF-A0A2S4VEG3-F1
#
_entry.id   AF-A0A2S4VEG3-F1
#
_cell.length_a   1.000
_cell.length_b   1.000
_cell.length_c   1.000
_cell.angle_alpha   90.00
_cell.angle_beta   90.00
_cell.angle_gamma   90.00
#
_symmetry.space_group_name_H-M   'P 1'
#
loop_
_entity.id
_entity.type
_entity.pdbx_description
1 polymer ?
#
loop_
_entity_poly.entity_id
_entity_poly.type
_entity_poly.pdbx_seq_one_letter_code
_entity_poly.pdbx_strand_id
1 'polypeptide(L)'
;MEQHNGTSNGHPVHSLSIIKRYRAYFSLVELDEMLRKQSAKLVPARVEAIRQQACVFIDRIGSRLGFPRRTIASALLLYHRFHLFFPFSEFNLHDVSIATVWLASKLEDTLKKLGRFNCSLEGGNGLGEPEASIIEAERHRLGGIERLLLESVCFDFGSGKPANGRDVFGYLIGIARRLQLSRNHIQLSFRLAIDSHRTLVGLTYPPHLIALSCLYLASFLRPFTQEEDLAKFHPDWNVPYQADIEDIEEICHQILDLLISLSSAVKSNQSPSSPSEAKAMKLNGGIGIPSATGESHSRLYLKIKLREIESQRREASGSADPTAAPRLVAGGAMMSQEIEELGSDGKEWLGRDDVTVRFIFGADGSENLVDPSCPPSRPAS
;
A
#
# COMPACT_ATOMS: atom_id res chain seq x y z
N MET A 1 -30.95 57.98 -29.73
CA MET A 1 -30.28 57.76 -28.43
C MET A 1 -31.11 56.76 -27.67
N GLU A 2 -30.94 55.48 -28.03
CA GLU A 2 -31.63 54.36 -27.40
C GLU A 2 -30.85 53.91 -26.17
N GLN A 3 -31.53 53.82 -25.04
CA GLN A 3 -30.99 53.26 -23.80
C GLN A 3 -31.12 51.73 -23.87
N HIS A 4 -29.97 51.05 -23.94
CA HIS A 4 -29.87 49.61 -23.76
C HIS A 4 -30.22 49.24 -22.31
N ASN A 5 -31.36 48.58 -22.12
CA ASN A 5 -31.69 47.90 -20.87
C ASN A 5 -31.27 46.43 -21.00
N GLY A 6 -30.03 46.12 -20.63
CA GLY A 6 -29.50 44.76 -20.59
C GLY A 6 -29.82 44.11 -19.24
N THR A 7 -30.92 43.36 -19.16
CA THR A 7 -31.18 42.42 -18.07
C THR A 7 -30.14 41.29 -18.10
N SER A 8 -29.12 41.37 -17.26
CA SER A 8 -28.24 40.26 -16.95
C SER A 8 -28.99 39.25 -16.08
N ASN A 9 -29.52 38.18 -16.69
CA ASN A 9 -29.97 36.99 -15.96
C ASN A 9 -28.75 36.28 -15.36
N GLY A 10 -28.33 36.73 -14.18
CA GLY A 10 -27.40 35.99 -13.33
C GLY A 10 -28.12 34.77 -12.76
N HIS A 11 -28.02 33.62 -13.43
CA HIS A 11 -28.32 32.36 -12.78
C HIS A 11 -27.36 32.20 -11.60
N PRO A 12 -27.83 31.91 -10.38
CA PRO A 12 -26.93 31.56 -9.28
C PRO A 12 -26.20 30.28 -9.68
N VAL A 13 -24.89 30.34 -9.76
CA VAL A 13 -24.03 29.17 -9.93
C VAL A 13 -24.29 28.27 -8.73
N HIS A 14 -25.10 27.22 -8.91
CA HIS A 14 -25.32 26.24 -7.87
C HIS A 14 -23.98 25.60 -7.55
N SER A 15 -23.50 25.80 -6.33
CA SER A 15 -22.28 25.17 -5.84
C SER A 15 -22.48 23.66 -5.87
N LEU A 16 -21.66 22.97 -6.67
CA LEU A 16 -21.72 21.51 -6.80
C LEU A 16 -21.32 20.88 -5.47
N SER A 17 -22.26 20.19 -4.82
CA SER A 17 -21.98 19.37 -3.64
C SER A 17 -21.63 17.95 -4.09
N ILE A 18 -20.39 17.53 -3.85
CA ILE A 18 -19.92 16.17 -4.18
C ILE A 18 -19.85 15.35 -2.90
N ILE A 19 -20.54 14.20 -2.87
CA ILE A 19 -20.44 13.21 -1.80
C ILE A 19 -19.38 12.18 -2.19
N LYS A 20 -18.32 12.06 -1.40
CA LYS A 20 -17.31 11.02 -1.54
C LYS A 20 -17.45 10.02 -0.39
N ARG A 21 -17.39 8.73 -0.70
CA ARG A 21 -17.36 7.65 0.30
C ARG A 21 -15.95 7.07 0.36
N TYR A 22 -15.50 6.75 1.57
CA TYR A 22 -14.24 6.03 1.73
C TYR A 22 -14.36 4.63 1.12
N ARG A 23 -13.39 4.27 0.28
CA ARG A 23 -13.21 2.91 -0.24
C ARG A 23 -11.90 2.38 0.30
N ALA A 24 -11.95 1.36 1.15
CA ALA A 24 -10.75 0.80 1.78
C ALA A 24 -9.87 0.09 0.75
N TYR A 25 -10.49 -0.67 -0.16
CA TYR A 25 -9.81 -1.49 -1.16
C TYR A 25 -10.32 -1.19 -2.57
N PHE A 26 -9.48 -1.43 -3.56
CA PHE A 26 -9.75 -1.29 -4.99
C PHE A 26 -9.46 -2.62 -5.69
N SER A 27 -10.18 -2.91 -6.77
CA SER A 27 -9.79 -4.02 -7.63
C SER A 27 -8.48 -3.70 -8.36
N LEU A 28 -7.71 -4.72 -8.76
CA LEU A 28 -6.46 -4.52 -9.52
C LEU A 28 -6.68 -3.73 -10.81
N VAL A 29 -7.81 -3.94 -11.49
CA VAL A 29 -8.17 -3.25 -12.74
C VAL A 29 -8.46 -1.77 -12.48
N GLU A 30 -9.28 -1.47 -11.46
CA GLU A 30 -9.59 -0.10 -11.05
C GLU A 30 -8.33 0.65 -10.62
N LEU A 31 -7.47 -0.02 -9.85
CA LEU A 31 -6.21 0.52 -9.38
C LEU A 31 -5.27 0.90 -10.54
N ASP A 32 -5.09 0.01 -11.52
CA ASP A 32 -4.29 0.30 -12.71
C ASP A 32 -4.88 1.45 -13.52
N GLU A 33 -6.21 1.51 -13.66
CA GLU A 33 -6.87 2.61 -14.36
C GLU A 33 -6.68 3.96 -13.68
N MET A 34 -6.89 4.02 -12.37
CA MET A 34 -6.67 5.23 -11.58
C MET A 34 -5.21 5.68 -11.68
N LEU A 35 -4.26 4.75 -11.51
CA LEU A 35 -2.84 5.08 -11.56
C LEU A 35 -2.43 5.58 -12.95
N ARG A 36 -2.92 4.94 -14.02
CA ARG A 36 -2.68 5.34 -15.41
C ARG A 36 -3.21 6.74 -15.71
N LYS A 37 -4.40 7.07 -15.18
CA LYS A 37 -4.98 8.42 -15.29
C LYS A 37 -4.08 9.46 -14.63
N GLN A 38 -3.60 9.20 -13.42
CA GLN A 38 -2.72 10.13 -12.69
C GLN A 38 -1.28 10.20 -13.22
N SER A 39 -0.88 9.23 -14.04
CA SER A 39 0.45 9.15 -14.63
C SER A 39 0.50 9.41 -16.13
N ALA A 40 -0.60 9.87 -16.75
CA ALA A 40 -0.69 10.05 -18.21
C ALA A 40 0.43 10.92 -18.83
N LYS A 41 1.06 11.80 -18.06
CA LYS A 41 2.17 12.67 -18.49
C LYS A 41 3.56 12.00 -18.38
N LEU A 42 3.65 10.80 -17.84
CA LEU A 42 4.90 10.11 -17.50
C LEU A 42 4.92 8.68 -18.09
N VAL A 43 6.12 8.20 -18.40
CA VAL A 43 6.31 6.80 -18.82
C VAL A 43 6.11 5.87 -17.61
N PRO A 44 5.44 4.71 -17.74
CA PRO A 44 5.17 3.80 -16.61
C PRO A 44 6.41 3.43 -15.79
N ALA A 45 7.55 3.15 -16.45
CA ALA A 45 8.80 2.85 -15.77
C ALA A 45 9.30 4.02 -14.89
N ARG A 46 9.06 5.27 -15.30
CA ARG A 46 9.42 6.46 -14.52
C ARG A 46 8.52 6.62 -13.30
N VAL A 47 7.22 6.34 -13.45
CA VAL A 47 6.24 6.37 -12.35
C VAL A 47 6.64 5.36 -11.28
N GLU A 48 6.94 4.14 -11.69
CA GLU A 48 7.39 3.09 -10.78
C GLU A 48 8.70 3.46 -10.07
N ALA A 49 9.66 4.07 -10.78
CA ALA A 49 10.90 4.53 -10.18
C ALA A 49 10.66 5.64 -9.12
N ILE A 50 9.80 6.63 -9.42
CA ILE A 50 9.42 7.70 -8.49
C ILE A 50 8.76 7.08 -7.25
N ARG A 51 7.80 6.16 -7.44
CA ARG A 51 7.09 5.48 -6.35
C ARG A 51 8.05 4.70 -5.46
N GLN A 52 8.96 3.90 -6.04
CA GLN A 52 9.95 3.16 -5.28
C GLN A 52 10.93 4.07 -4.53
N GLN A 53 11.37 5.17 -5.16
CA GLN A 53 12.22 6.16 -4.52
C GLN A 53 11.51 6.80 -3.30
N ALA A 54 10.22 7.10 -3.43
CA ALA A 54 9.41 7.63 -2.34
C ALA A 54 9.28 6.62 -1.20
N CYS A 55 8.99 5.35 -1.50
CA CYS A 55 8.91 4.30 -0.48
C CYS A 55 10.21 4.15 0.32
N VAL A 56 11.35 4.14 -0.37
CA VAL A 56 12.67 4.07 0.29
C VAL A 56 12.92 5.30 1.16
N PHE A 57 12.55 6.48 0.68
CA PHE A 57 12.70 7.73 1.42
C PHE A 57 11.83 7.78 2.68
N ILE A 58 10.55 7.39 2.56
CA ILE A 58 9.60 7.27 3.68
C ILE A 58 10.13 6.29 4.73
N ASP A 59 10.58 5.09 4.32
CA ASP A 59 11.11 4.10 5.25
C ASP A 59 12.37 4.58 5.99
N ARG A 60 13.28 5.25 5.27
CA ARG A 60 14.51 5.83 5.86
C ARG A 60 14.20 6.91 6.88
N ILE A 61 13.33 7.87 6.54
CA ILE A 61 12.94 8.94 7.46
C ILE A 61 12.20 8.36 8.65
N GLY A 62 11.25 7.45 8.40
CA GLY A 62 10.49 6.75 9.41
C GLY A 62 11.39 6.06 10.44
N SER A 63 12.33 5.25 9.94
CA SER A 63 13.28 4.50 10.75
C SER A 63 14.23 5.41 11.53
N ARG A 64 14.80 6.43 10.87
CA ARG A 64 15.75 7.36 11.52
C ARG A 64 15.08 8.21 12.60
N LEU A 65 13.82 8.59 12.40
CA LEU A 65 13.07 9.28 13.44
C LEU A 65 12.67 8.36 14.58
N GLY A 66 12.77 7.03 14.41
CA GLY A 66 12.41 6.01 15.40
C GLY A 66 10.90 5.79 15.48
N PHE A 67 10.20 5.85 14.35
CA PHE A 67 8.79 5.48 14.30
C PHE A 67 8.63 3.95 14.35
N PRO A 68 7.56 3.43 14.97
CA PRO A 68 7.25 2.02 14.90
C PRO A 68 6.87 1.63 13.45
N ARG A 69 7.03 0.35 13.10
CA ARG A 69 6.75 -0.15 11.74
C ARG A 69 5.32 0.09 11.30
N ARG A 70 4.36 0.06 12.23
CA ARG A 70 2.97 0.43 11.99
C ARG A 70 2.82 1.84 11.40
N THR A 71 3.46 2.85 11.99
CA THR A 71 3.39 4.24 11.49
C THR A 71 4.01 4.37 10.11
N ILE A 72 5.13 3.69 9.86
CA ILE A 72 5.80 3.73 8.55
C ILE A 72 4.93 3.04 7.49
N ALA A 73 4.31 1.91 7.82
CA ALA A 73 3.36 1.21 6.98
C ALA A 73 2.16 2.09 6.61
N SER A 74 1.56 2.78 7.58
CA SER A 74 0.47 3.73 7.35
C SER A 74 0.91 4.89 6.46
N ALA A 75 2.12 5.42 6.63
CA ALA A 75 2.66 6.46 5.74
C ALA A 75 2.82 5.99 4.29
N LEU A 76 3.34 4.77 4.08
CA LEU A 76 3.47 4.17 2.75
C LEU A 76 2.10 3.97 2.08
N LEU A 77 1.10 3.48 2.84
CA LEU A 77 -0.26 3.31 2.34
C LEU A 77 -0.89 4.66 1.94
N LEU A 78 -0.73 5.69 2.77
CA LEU A 78 -1.19 7.05 2.47
C LEU A 78 -0.51 7.60 1.20
N TYR A 79 0.79 7.36 1.02
CA TYR A 79 1.52 7.79 -0.17
C TYR A 79 0.97 7.14 -1.44
N HIS A 80 0.78 5.82 -1.44
CA HIS A 80 0.22 5.12 -2.60
C HIS A 80 -1.19 5.61 -2.91
N ARG A 81 -2.02 5.77 -1.86
CA ARG A 81 -3.40 6.24 -2.01
C ARG A 81 -3.48 7.67 -2.56
N PHE A 82 -2.61 8.56 -2.10
CA PHE A 82 -2.55 9.95 -2.58
C PHE A 82 -2.44 10.01 -4.11
N HIS A 83 -1.55 9.20 -4.68
CA HIS A 83 -1.30 9.17 -6.12
C HIS A 83 -2.33 8.39 -6.95
N LEU A 84 -3.39 7.87 -6.33
CA LEU A 84 -4.60 7.45 -7.07
C LEU A 84 -5.48 8.65 -7.47
N PHE A 85 -5.40 9.75 -6.72
CA PHE A 85 -6.24 10.93 -6.92
C PHE A 85 -5.46 12.14 -7.45
N PHE A 86 -4.15 12.20 -7.18
CA PHE A 86 -3.31 13.35 -7.50
C PHE A 86 -2.11 12.98 -8.40
N PRO A 87 -1.87 13.71 -9.51
CA PRO A 87 -0.82 13.38 -10.48
C PRO A 87 0.60 13.48 -9.90
N PHE A 88 1.49 12.57 -10.31
CA PHE A 88 2.91 12.62 -9.91
C PHE A 88 3.65 13.85 -10.41
N SER A 89 3.22 14.44 -11.54
CA SER A 89 3.90 15.60 -12.15
C SER A 89 3.68 16.91 -11.39
N GLU A 90 2.65 16.98 -10.55
CA GLU A 90 2.23 18.23 -9.89
C GLU A 90 2.79 18.35 -8.46
N PHE A 91 3.31 17.25 -7.91
CA PHE A 91 3.76 17.19 -6.53
C PHE A 91 5.21 16.75 -6.42
N ASN A 92 5.96 17.41 -5.54
CA ASN A 92 7.32 17.00 -5.21
C ASN A 92 7.27 15.74 -4.34
N LEU A 93 8.02 14.71 -4.76
CA LEU A 93 8.15 13.44 -4.04
C LEU A 93 8.48 13.61 -2.56
N HIS A 94 9.43 14.49 -2.24
CA HIS A 94 9.90 14.68 -0.87
C HIS A 94 8.81 15.30 0.01
N ASP A 95 8.07 16.27 -0.53
CA ASP A 95 7.04 16.99 0.22
C ASP A 95 5.86 16.09 0.53
N VAL A 96 5.40 15.32 -0.47
CA VAL A 96 4.34 14.31 -0.26
C VAL A 96 4.82 13.25 0.73
N SER A 97 6.07 12.79 0.60
CA SER A 97 6.63 11.82 1.54
C SER A 97 6.67 12.36 2.97
N ILE A 98 7.15 13.57 3.20
CA ILE A 98 7.20 14.16 4.55
C ILE A 98 5.78 14.38 5.08
N ALA A 99 4.87 14.90 4.26
CA ALA A 99 3.47 15.11 4.64
C ALA A 99 2.78 13.79 5.01
N THR A 100 3.03 12.70 4.28
CA THR A 100 2.47 11.36 4.59
C THR A 100 3.01 10.81 5.90
N VAL A 101 4.32 10.90 6.17
CA VAL A 101 4.87 10.47 7.48
C VAL A 101 4.34 11.34 8.61
N TRP A 102 4.23 12.66 8.40
CA TRP A 102 3.72 13.57 9.41
C TRP A 102 2.24 13.29 9.72
N LEU A 103 1.41 13.10 8.71
CA LEU A 103 0.01 12.72 8.88
C LEU A 103 -0.11 11.34 9.55
N ALA A 104 0.63 10.33 9.10
CA ALA A 104 0.64 9.00 9.72
C ALA A 104 1.02 9.05 11.21
N SER A 105 1.96 9.93 11.59
CA SER A 105 2.32 10.10 13.01
C SER A 105 1.16 10.63 13.86
N LYS A 106 0.26 11.42 13.27
CA LYS A 106 -0.99 11.89 13.91
C LYS A 106 -2.02 10.77 13.99
N LEU A 107 -2.19 10.00 12.92
CA LEU A 107 -3.19 8.92 12.86
C LEU A 107 -2.88 7.72 13.76
N GLU A 108 -1.60 7.49 14.05
CA GLU A 108 -1.13 6.35 14.84
C GLU A 108 -0.65 6.76 16.25
N ASP A 109 -1.01 7.96 16.72
CA ASP A 109 -0.67 8.49 18.05
C ASP A 109 0.83 8.41 18.38
N THR A 110 1.69 8.63 17.38
CA THR A 110 3.15 8.53 17.49
C THR A 110 3.84 9.87 17.23
N LEU A 111 3.16 10.96 17.57
CA LEU A 111 3.53 12.34 17.24
C LEU A 111 5.00 12.68 17.53
N LYS A 112 5.66 13.30 16.56
CA LYS A 112 7.00 13.89 16.71
C LYS A 112 6.98 15.34 16.24
N LYS A 113 7.86 16.17 16.81
CA LYS A 113 8.00 17.59 16.42
C LYS A 113 8.42 17.69 14.95
N LEU A 114 7.78 18.62 14.22
CA LEU A 114 8.00 18.81 12.78
C LEU A 114 9.46 19.16 12.44
N GLY A 115 10.16 19.93 13.29
CA GLY A 115 11.58 20.27 13.09
C GLY A 115 12.50 19.05 12.94
N ARG A 116 12.15 17.91 13.55
CA ARG A 116 12.97 16.68 13.42
C ARG A 116 12.95 16.09 12.01
N PHE A 117 11.90 16.37 11.23
CA PHE A 117 11.78 15.85 9.87
C PHE A 117 12.80 16.52 8.94
N ASN A 118 13.06 17.82 9.09
CA ASN A 118 14.08 18.56 8.33
C ASN A 118 15.51 18.17 8.71
N CYS A 119 15.80 18.05 10.01
CA CYS A 119 17.13 17.57 10.47
C CYS A 119 17.45 16.15 9.96
N SER A 120 16.41 15.35 9.74
CA SER A 120 16.51 14.06 9.07
C SER A 120 17.13 14.28 7.67
N LEU A 121 16.56 15.15 6.84
CA LEU A 121 16.96 15.31 5.43
C LEU A 121 18.42 15.69 5.24
N GLU A 122 18.94 16.58 6.10
CA GLU A 122 20.27 17.17 5.94
C GLU A 122 21.41 16.31 6.53
N GLY A 123 21.12 15.15 7.11
CA GLY A 123 22.15 14.23 7.61
C GLY A 123 22.94 14.75 8.81
N GLY A 124 22.56 15.88 9.40
CA GLY A 124 23.18 16.42 10.61
C GLY A 124 22.84 15.60 11.85
N ASN A 125 23.76 15.53 12.81
CA ASN A 125 23.63 14.80 14.09
C ASN A 125 22.54 15.36 15.04
N GLY A 126 21.55 16.12 14.55
CA GLY A 126 20.45 16.64 15.37
C GLY A 126 20.89 17.65 16.45
N LEU A 127 22.04 18.30 16.28
CA LEU A 127 22.59 19.25 17.26
C LEU A 127 22.21 20.71 16.99
N GLY A 128 21.43 21.00 15.95
CA GLY A 128 20.81 22.31 15.72
C GLY A 128 19.31 22.14 15.64
N GLU A 129 18.57 22.70 16.61
CA GLU A 129 17.13 22.93 16.44
C GLU A 129 16.98 23.90 15.25
N PRO A 130 16.21 23.53 14.21
CA PRO A 130 16.01 24.41 13.07
C PRO A 130 15.32 25.69 13.54
N GLU A 131 15.68 26.82 12.92
CA GLU A 131 15.11 28.12 13.26
C GLU A 131 13.58 28.08 13.15
N ALA A 132 12.88 28.73 14.09
CA ALA A 132 11.42 28.71 14.16
C ALA A 132 10.76 29.19 12.86
N SER A 133 11.39 30.13 12.16
CA SER A 133 10.98 30.65 10.84
C SER A 133 10.95 29.56 9.76
N ILE A 134 11.95 28.66 9.74
CA ILE A 134 12.05 27.55 8.79
C ILE A 134 10.98 26.50 9.08
N ILE A 135 10.74 26.21 10.37
CA ILE A 135 9.70 25.24 10.77
C ILE A 135 8.31 25.75 10.37
N GLU A 136 8.04 27.04 10.54
CA GLU A 136 6.73 27.61 10.20
C GLU A 136 6.51 27.65 8.69
N ALA A 137 7.54 28.00 7.90
CA ALA A 137 7.48 27.93 6.45
C ALA A 137 7.19 26.50 5.97
N GLU A 138 7.85 25.49 6.55
CA GLU A 138 7.62 24.08 6.24
C GLU A 138 6.21 23.64 6.63
N ARG A 139 5.71 24.08 7.79
CA ARG A 139 4.34 23.82 8.23
C ARG A 139 3.31 24.35 7.24
N HIS A 140 3.49 25.58 6.74
CA HIS A 140 2.61 26.15 5.74
C HIS A 140 2.65 25.37 4.41
N ARG A 141 3.85 24.99 3.96
CA ARG A 141 4.07 24.23 2.73
C ARG A 141 3.41 22.84 2.79
N LEU A 142 3.65 22.10 3.86
CA LEU A 142 3.09 20.76 4.06
C LEU A 142 1.59 20.78 4.38
N GLY A 143 1.08 21.87 4.97
CA GLY A 143 -0.33 22.00 5.33
C GLY A 143 -1.29 21.91 4.14
N GLY A 144 -0.85 22.36 2.95
CA GLY A 144 -1.61 22.18 1.71
C GLY A 144 -1.74 20.71 1.31
N ILE A 145 -0.62 19.99 1.29
CA ILE A 145 -0.57 18.56 0.95
C ILE A 145 -1.30 17.72 2.00
N GLU A 146 -1.18 18.07 3.28
CA GLU A 146 -1.91 17.41 4.37
C GLU A 146 -3.42 17.45 4.12
N ARG A 147 -3.98 18.60 3.71
CA ARG A 147 -5.42 18.70 3.40
C ARG A 147 -5.83 17.78 2.25
N LEU A 148 -5.01 17.69 1.21
CA LEU A 148 -5.26 16.79 0.08
C LEU A 148 -5.14 15.31 0.48
N LEU A 149 -4.18 14.96 1.34
CA LEU A 149 -4.06 13.63 1.92
C LEU A 149 -5.31 13.25 2.71
N LEU A 150 -5.79 14.15 3.58
CA LEU A 150 -7.02 13.96 4.34
C LEU A 150 -8.24 13.76 3.43
N GLU A 151 -8.31 14.49 2.31
CA GLU A 151 -9.34 14.30 1.30
C GLU A 151 -9.23 12.93 0.60
N SER A 152 -8.02 12.46 0.30
CA SER A 152 -7.80 11.15 -0.34
C SER A 152 -8.29 9.97 0.51
N VAL A 153 -8.27 10.10 1.83
CA VAL A 153 -8.84 9.12 2.78
C VAL A 153 -10.27 9.46 3.20
N CYS A 154 -10.91 10.46 2.59
CA CYS A 154 -12.26 10.90 2.94
C CYS A 154 -12.44 11.18 4.44
N PHE A 155 -11.38 11.62 5.13
CA PHE A 155 -11.33 11.81 6.58
C PHE A 155 -11.71 10.57 7.39
N ASP A 156 -11.60 9.37 6.80
CA ASP A 156 -11.72 8.12 7.54
C ASP A 156 -10.37 7.75 8.16
N PHE A 157 -10.31 7.77 9.49
CA PHE A 157 -9.10 7.54 10.27
C PHE A 157 -9.09 6.19 11.01
N GLY A 158 -10.09 5.34 10.77
CA GLY A 158 -10.15 4.05 11.44
C GLY A 158 -11.51 3.41 11.57
N SER A 159 -12.52 3.85 10.80
CA SER A 159 -13.83 3.21 10.80
C SER A 159 -13.77 1.75 10.30
N GLY A 160 -12.80 1.44 9.43
CA GLY A 160 -12.51 0.09 8.93
C GLY A 160 -11.38 -0.67 9.64
N LYS A 161 -10.84 -0.20 10.78
CA LYS A 161 -9.89 -1.02 11.56
C LYS A 161 -10.64 -2.28 12.02
N PRO A 162 -10.12 -3.50 11.77
CA PRO A 162 -10.73 -4.74 12.31
C PRO A 162 -11.06 -4.56 13.80
N ALA A 163 -12.09 -5.21 14.36
CA ALA A 163 -12.57 -4.94 15.74
C ALA A 163 -11.48 -4.99 16.83
N ASN A 164 -10.36 -5.62 16.53
CA ASN A 164 -9.15 -5.82 17.32
C ASN A 164 -8.00 -4.83 17.01
N GLY A 165 -8.18 -3.87 16.09
CA GLY A 165 -7.22 -2.83 15.72
C GLY A 165 -5.88 -3.33 15.17
N ARG A 166 -5.80 -4.58 14.68
CA ARG A 166 -4.54 -5.18 14.26
C ARG A 166 -4.16 -4.78 12.83
N ASP A 167 -2.92 -4.36 12.67
CA ASP A 167 -2.25 -4.16 11.40
C ASP A 167 -1.69 -5.48 10.85
N VAL A 168 -1.05 -5.42 9.67
CA VAL A 168 -0.39 -6.58 9.04
C VAL A 168 0.56 -7.28 10.01
N PHE A 169 1.33 -6.52 10.79
CA PHE A 169 2.30 -7.06 11.75
C PHE A 169 1.61 -7.79 12.91
N GLY A 170 0.53 -7.22 13.46
CA GLY A 170 -0.28 -7.83 14.50
C GLY A 170 -0.93 -9.14 14.06
N TYR A 171 -1.46 -9.18 12.83
CA TYR A 171 -1.98 -10.42 12.24
C TYR A 171 -0.89 -11.45 12.04
N LEU A 172 0.25 -11.05 11.48
CA LEU A 172 1.39 -11.93 11.23
C LEU A 172 1.84 -12.64 12.51
N ILE A 173 2.03 -11.90 13.60
CA ILE A 173 2.44 -12.49 14.88
C ILE A 173 1.34 -13.36 15.48
N GLY A 174 0.07 -12.94 15.40
CA GLY A 174 -1.06 -13.72 15.91
C GLY A 174 -1.22 -15.06 15.20
N ILE A 175 -1.15 -15.06 13.87
CA ILE A 175 -1.29 -16.24 13.02
C ILE A 175 -0.08 -17.15 13.17
N ALA A 176 1.14 -16.60 13.15
CA ALA A 176 2.35 -17.41 13.26
C ALA A 176 2.44 -18.16 14.59
N ARG A 177 1.96 -17.55 15.70
CA ARG A 177 1.86 -18.24 16.99
C ARG A 177 0.85 -19.38 16.98
N ARG A 178 -0.29 -19.20 16.29
CA ARG A 178 -1.30 -20.27 16.14
C ARG A 178 -0.75 -21.44 15.32
N LEU A 179 0.01 -21.15 14.26
CA LEU A 179 0.67 -22.17 13.42
C LEU A 179 1.94 -22.76 14.05
N GLN A 180 2.39 -22.23 15.21
CA GLN A 180 3.60 -22.64 15.92
C GLN A 180 4.87 -22.57 15.06
N LEU A 181 4.98 -21.52 14.23
CA LEU A 181 6.11 -21.36 13.32
C LEU A 181 7.41 -20.99 14.05
N SER A 182 8.53 -21.41 13.47
CA SER A 182 9.85 -21.12 14.03
C SER A 182 10.17 -19.61 14.08
N ARG A 183 11.04 -19.20 15.02
CA ARG A 183 11.43 -17.78 15.17
C ARG A 183 12.07 -17.21 13.90
N ASN A 184 12.87 -18.01 13.19
CA ASN A 184 13.52 -17.60 11.96
C ASN A 184 12.50 -17.35 10.85
N HIS A 185 11.49 -18.22 10.75
CA HIS A 185 10.36 -18.07 9.82
C HIS A 185 9.58 -16.79 10.08
N ILE A 186 9.25 -16.52 11.35
CA ILE A 186 8.56 -15.30 11.76
C ILE A 186 9.39 -14.06 11.41
N GLN A 187 10.69 -14.08 11.66
CA GLN A 187 11.58 -12.94 11.37
C GLN A 187 11.74 -12.70 9.87
N LEU A 188 11.77 -13.75 9.05
CA LEU A 188 11.74 -13.62 7.59
C LEU A 188 10.40 -13.05 7.11
N SER A 189 9.30 -13.62 7.57
CA SER A 189 7.94 -13.18 7.24
C SER A 189 7.72 -11.72 7.61
N PHE A 190 8.26 -11.27 8.76
CA PHE A 190 8.18 -9.88 9.18
C PHE A 190 8.93 -8.94 8.23
N ARG A 191 10.08 -9.37 7.68
CA ARG A 191 10.80 -8.59 6.65
C ARG A 191 10.00 -8.53 5.34
N LEU A 192 9.40 -9.63 4.91
CA LEU A 192 8.51 -9.66 3.74
C LEU A 192 7.30 -8.74 3.93
N ALA A 193 6.76 -8.68 5.15
CA ALA A 193 5.67 -7.76 5.48
C ALA A 193 6.11 -6.29 5.45
N ILE A 194 7.37 -5.97 5.74
CA ILE A 194 7.90 -4.61 5.52
C ILE A 194 7.94 -4.31 4.01
N ASP A 195 8.47 -5.24 3.22
CA ASP A 195 8.58 -5.07 1.77
C ASP A 195 7.22 -5.00 1.07
N SER A 196 6.18 -5.70 1.57
CA SER A 196 4.84 -5.68 0.98
C SER A 196 4.23 -4.27 0.95
N HIS A 197 4.51 -3.41 1.94
CA HIS A 197 4.04 -2.02 1.96
C HIS A 197 4.68 -1.13 0.90
N ARG A 198 5.74 -1.60 0.22
CA ARG A 198 6.34 -0.94 -0.94
C ARG A 198 5.67 -1.32 -2.26
N THR A 199 4.73 -2.27 -2.22
CA THR A 199 3.84 -2.62 -3.34
C THR A 199 2.46 -1.97 -3.12
N LEU A 200 1.51 -2.22 -4.01
CA LEU A 200 0.16 -1.69 -3.90
C LEU A 200 -0.83 -2.66 -3.21
N VAL A 201 -0.36 -3.80 -2.70
CA VAL A 201 -1.23 -4.82 -2.07
C VAL A 201 -2.05 -4.27 -0.90
N GLY A 202 -1.56 -3.27 -0.18
CA GLY A 202 -2.31 -2.61 0.91
C GLY A 202 -3.54 -1.80 0.46
N LEU A 203 -3.65 -1.50 -0.84
CA LEU A 203 -4.82 -0.87 -1.44
C LEU A 203 -5.78 -1.88 -2.09
N THR A 204 -5.39 -3.14 -2.19
CA THR A 204 -6.15 -4.19 -2.88
C THR A 204 -6.68 -5.24 -1.89
N TYR A 205 -5.87 -5.59 -0.89
CA TYR A 205 -6.14 -6.70 0.02
C TYR A 205 -6.14 -6.28 1.48
N PRO A 206 -6.99 -6.91 2.32
CA PRO A 206 -7.01 -6.69 3.75
C PRO A 206 -5.72 -7.18 4.44
N PRO A 207 -5.39 -6.62 5.62
CA PRO A 207 -4.09 -6.83 6.27
C PRO A 207 -3.84 -8.28 6.71
N HIS A 208 -4.88 -9.07 6.99
CA HIS A 208 -4.73 -10.47 7.38
C HIS A 208 -4.29 -11.35 6.19
N LEU A 209 -4.78 -11.08 4.96
CA LEU A 209 -4.33 -11.78 3.75
C LEU A 209 -2.88 -11.47 3.44
N ILE A 210 -2.47 -10.19 3.56
CA ILE A 210 -1.08 -9.79 3.37
C ILE A 210 -0.17 -10.51 4.38
N ALA A 211 -0.60 -10.62 5.64
CA ALA A 211 0.14 -11.34 6.68
C ALA A 211 0.27 -12.84 6.38
N LEU A 212 -0.82 -13.51 5.99
CA LEU A 212 -0.83 -14.92 5.57
C LEU A 212 0.10 -15.16 4.39
N SER A 213 0.08 -14.26 3.40
CA SER A 213 0.93 -14.33 2.21
C SER A 213 2.40 -14.19 2.54
N CYS A 214 2.76 -13.34 3.49
CA CYS A 214 4.14 -13.21 3.95
C CYS A 214 4.61 -14.49 4.67
N LEU A 215 3.73 -15.10 5.50
CA LEU A 215 4.02 -16.36 6.19
C LEU A 215 4.15 -17.52 5.21
N TYR A 216 3.27 -17.59 4.21
CA TYR A 216 3.29 -18.59 3.15
C TYR A 216 4.54 -18.46 2.27
N LEU A 217 4.84 -17.24 1.81
CA LEU A 217 6.02 -16.97 0.97
C LEU A 217 7.34 -17.30 1.67
N ALA A 218 7.44 -17.01 2.97
CA ALA A 218 8.62 -17.35 3.76
C ALA A 218 8.92 -18.86 3.76
N SER A 219 7.90 -19.70 3.62
CA SER A 219 8.05 -21.17 3.54
C SER A 219 8.78 -21.64 2.29
N PHE A 220 8.88 -20.78 1.27
CA PHE A 220 9.56 -21.12 0.02
C PHE A 220 10.98 -20.53 -0.05
N LEU A 221 11.31 -19.54 0.79
CA LEU A 221 12.57 -18.81 0.74
C LEU A 221 13.69 -19.49 1.56
N ARG A 222 14.55 -20.25 0.86
CA ARG A 222 15.77 -20.85 1.42
C ARG A 222 16.85 -19.79 1.75
N PRO A 223 17.73 -20.02 2.76
CA PRO A 223 17.93 -21.24 3.56
C PRO A 223 17.10 -21.29 4.85
N PHE A 224 16.20 -20.34 5.09
CA PHE A 224 15.51 -20.20 6.37
C PHE A 224 14.32 -21.15 6.54
N THR A 225 13.95 -21.88 5.48
CA THR A 225 12.87 -22.87 5.47
C THR A 225 13.24 -24.13 6.25
N GLN A 226 12.44 -24.45 7.28
CA GLN A 226 12.39 -25.79 7.86
C GLN A 226 11.28 -26.60 7.18
N GLU A 227 11.50 -27.87 6.85
CA GLU A 227 10.46 -28.73 6.26
C GLU A 227 9.22 -28.84 7.16
N GLU A 228 9.41 -28.76 8.48
CA GLU A 228 8.35 -28.71 9.49
C GLU A 228 7.44 -27.47 9.36
N ASP A 229 8.02 -26.29 9.07
CA ASP A 229 7.28 -25.04 8.88
C ASP A 229 6.48 -25.09 7.57
N LEU A 230 7.05 -25.66 6.50
CA LEU A 230 6.36 -25.85 5.22
C LEU A 230 5.18 -26.82 5.36
N ALA A 231 5.31 -27.88 6.15
CA ALA A 231 4.24 -28.86 6.40
C ALA A 231 3.00 -28.25 7.09
N LYS A 232 3.12 -27.07 7.72
CA LYS A 232 1.97 -26.36 8.31
C LYS A 232 1.02 -25.77 7.26
N PHE A 233 1.47 -25.63 6.01
CA PHE A 233 0.69 -25.11 4.89
C PHE A 233 0.12 -26.25 4.03
N HIS A 234 -0.51 -27.22 4.69
CA HIS A 234 -1.19 -28.36 4.06
C HIS A 234 -2.47 -27.91 3.32
N PRO A 235 -3.03 -28.67 2.36
CA PRO A 235 -4.37 -28.42 1.83
C PRO A 235 -5.37 -27.92 2.88
N ASP A 236 -6.09 -26.83 2.56
CA ASP A 236 -7.11 -26.15 3.36
C ASP A 236 -6.62 -25.39 4.61
N TRP A 237 -5.31 -25.19 4.79
CA TRP A 237 -4.73 -24.38 5.89
C TRP A 237 -5.27 -22.94 5.96
N ASN A 238 -5.77 -22.42 4.84
CA ASN A 238 -6.29 -21.06 4.64
C ASN A 238 -7.76 -20.91 5.07
N VAL A 239 -8.55 -22.00 5.14
CA VAL A 239 -9.99 -21.98 5.45
C VAL A 239 -10.32 -21.32 6.79
N PRO A 240 -9.60 -21.60 7.91
CA PRO A 240 -9.88 -20.98 9.20
C PRO A 240 -9.71 -19.45 9.22
N TYR A 241 -9.04 -18.90 8.20
CA TYR A 241 -8.77 -17.48 8.08
C TYR A 241 -9.66 -16.77 7.05
N GLN A 242 -10.63 -17.48 6.44
CA GLN A 242 -11.48 -16.96 5.36
C GLN A 242 -10.65 -16.34 4.23
N ALA A 243 -9.56 -17.01 3.88
CA ALA A 243 -8.60 -16.53 2.90
C ALA A 243 -8.62 -17.42 1.66
N ASP A 244 -8.83 -16.83 0.50
CA ASP A 244 -8.69 -17.55 -0.77
C ASP A 244 -7.21 -17.68 -1.12
N ILE A 245 -6.82 -18.88 -1.58
CA ILE A 245 -5.40 -19.12 -1.85
C ILE A 245 -4.92 -18.41 -3.11
N GLU A 246 -5.82 -18.12 -4.05
CA GLU A 246 -5.50 -17.33 -5.24
C GLU A 246 -5.04 -15.91 -4.85
N ASP A 247 -5.73 -15.27 -3.89
CA ASP A 247 -5.35 -13.97 -3.36
C ASP A 247 -3.99 -14.03 -2.64
N ILE A 248 -3.77 -15.09 -1.86
CA ILE A 248 -2.49 -15.31 -1.16
C ILE A 248 -1.34 -15.40 -2.17
N GLU A 249 -1.50 -16.21 -3.21
CA GLU A 249 -0.50 -16.43 -4.23
C GLU A 249 -0.26 -15.18 -5.08
N GLU A 250 -1.30 -14.42 -5.42
CA GLU A 250 -1.20 -13.13 -6.12
C GLU A 250 -0.37 -12.11 -5.31
N ILE A 251 -0.63 -11.99 -4.00
CA ILE A 251 0.19 -11.15 -3.11
C ILE A 251 1.65 -11.63 -3.08
N CYS A 252 1.88 -12.94 -3.00
CA CYS A 252 3.23 -13.51 -3.04
C CYS A 252 3.98 -13.13 -4.33
N HIS A 253 3.30 -13.20 -5.48
CA HIS A 253 3.87 -12.82 -6.76
C HIS A 253 4.26 -11.33 -6.82
N GLN A 254 3.39 -10.43 -6.31
CA GLN A 254 3.69 -9.00 -6.26
C GLN A 254 4.89 -8.68 -5.36
N ILE A 255 5.03 -9.35 -4.21
CA ILE A 255 6.19 -9.21 -3.33
C ILE A 255 7.45 -9.75 -4.02
N LEU A 256 7.37 -10.91 -4.68
CA LEU A 256 8.51 -11.45 -5.42
C LEU A 256 8.96 -10.54 -6.57
N ASP A 257 8.02 -9.92 -7.30
CA ASP A 257 8.32 -8.98 -8.37
C ASP A 257 9.05 -7.75 -7.87
N LEU A 258 8.64 -7.21 -6.72
CA LEU A 258 9.39 -6.17 -6.03
C LEU A 258 10.83 -6.65 -5.72
N LEU A 259 10.98 -7.81 -5.09
CA LEU A 259 12.30 -8.31 -4.69
C LEU A 259 13.23 -8.57 -5.89
N ILE A 260 12.68 -9.06 -7.01
CA ILE A 260 13.39 -9.25 -8.26
C ILE A 260 13.83 -7.88 -8.83
N SER A 261 12.91 -6.91 -8.91
CA SER A 261 13.17 -5.56 -9.40
C SER A 261 14.32 -4.88 -8.61
N LEU A 262 14.28 -4.98 -7.29
CA LEU A 262 15.32 -4.45 -6.42
C LEU A 262 16.67 -5.14 -6.64
N SER A 263 16.68 -6.44 -6.91
CA SER A 263 17.90 -7.18 -7.21
C SER A 263 18.52 -6.80 -8.56
N SER A 264 17.70 -6.47 -9.57
CA SER A 264 18.19 -6.00 -10.87
C SER A 264 18.76 -4.58 -10.81
N ALA A 265 18.18 -3.69 -10.02
CA ALA A 265 18.66 -2.30 -9.88
C ALA A 265 20.06 -2.20 -9.24
N VAL A 266 20.44 -3.16 -8.39
CA VAL A 266 21.80 -3.22 -7.81
C VAL A 266 22.84 -3.55 -8.87
N LYS A 267 22.49 -4.31 -9.91
CA LYS A 267 23.41 -4.72 -10.98
C LYS A 267 23.69 -3.59 -11.98
N SER A 268 22.70 -2.76 -12.30
CA SER A 268 22.87 -1.64 -13.25
C SER A 268 23.73 -0.48 -12.70
N ASN A 269 23.86 -0.37 -11.38
CA ASN A 269 24.67 0.68 -10.74
C ASN A 269 26.16 0.29 -10.58
N GLN A 270 26.57 -0.89 -11.04
CA GLN A 270 27.98 -1.28 -11.12
C GLN A 270 28.50 -0.99 -12.53
N SER A 271 29.07 0.19 -12.74
CA SER A 271 29.84 0.49 -13.96
C SER A 271 31.03 -0.48 -14.09
N PRO A 272 31.42 -0.91 -15.30
CA PRO A 272 32.55 -1.80 -15.49
C PRO A 272 33.86 -1.04 -15.19
N SER A 273 34.44 -1.26 -14.01
CA SER A 273 35.78 -0.78 -13.71
C SER A 273 36.79 -1.50 -14.60
N SER A 274 37.58 -0.74 -15.36
CA SER A 274 38.73 -1.25 -16.13
C SER A 274 39.75 -1.92 -15.21
N PRO A 275 40.46 -2.97 -15.66
CA PRO A 275 41.35 -3.73 -14.81
C PRO A 275 42.70 -3.03 -14.70
N SER A 276 42.93 -2.28 -13.62
CA SER A 276 44.31 -2.04 -13.17
C SER A 276 44.37 -1.71 -11.68
N GLU A 277 45.41 -2.28 -11.06
CA GLU A 277 45.91 -2.04 -9.71
C GLU A 277 45.15 -2.64 -8.52
N ALA A 278 45.36 -3.95 -8.37
CA ALA A 278 45.38 -4.59 -7.07
C ALA A 278 46.55 -4.04 -6.22
N LYS A 279 46.23 -3.34 -5.12
CA LYS A 279 47.04 -3.42 -3.89
C LYS A 279 46.17 -3.20 -2.66
N ALA A 280 46.38 -4.11 -1.71
CA ALA A 280 45.55 -4.36 -0.54
C ALA A 280 45.66 -3.26 0.54
N MET A 281 44.54 -2.99 1.21
CA MET A 281 44.52 -2.61 2.62
C MET A 281 43.35 -3.32 3.31
N LYS A 282 43.70 -4.28 4.17
CA LYS A 282 42.79 -4.96 5.09
C LYS A 282 42.41 -4.00 6.21
N LEU A 283 41.12 -3.77 6.42
CA LEU A 283 40.55 -3.36 7.70
C LEU A 283 39.29 -4.19 7.95
N ASN A 284 39.35 -4.95 9.04
CA ASN A 284 38.30 -5.85 9.53
C ASN A 284 37.20 -5.05 10.25
N GLY A 285 35.94 -5.40 10.01
CA GLY A 285 34.83 -5.14 10.93
C GLY A 285 33.47 -4.83 10.28
N GLY A 286 32.55 -5.80 10.28
CA GLY A 286 31.11 -5.54 10.28
C GLY A 286 30.28 -6.02 9.08
N ILE A 287 29.58 -7.15 9.29
CA ILE A 287 28.37 -7.65 8.60
C ILE A 287 28.48 -7.82 7.07
N GLY A 288 29.02 -8.98 6.67
CA GLY A 288 29.00 -9.45 5.29
C GLY A 288 27.58 -9.80 4.83
N ILE A 289 27.10 -9.07 3.83
CA ILE A 289 25.98 -9.46 2.97
C ILE A 289 26.48 -10.63 2.09
N PRO A 290 25.76 -11.76 1.96
CA PRO A 290 26.17 -12.81 1.04
C PRO A 290 26.10 -12.33 -0.41
N SER A 291 26.95 -12.92 -1.25
CA SER A 291 27.13 -12.61 -2.67
C SER A 291 25.81 -12.47 -3.46
N ALA A 292 25.56 -11.29 -4.03
CA ALA A 292 24.31 -10.88 -4.67
C ALA A 292 23.97 -11.60 -6.00
N THR A 293 24.90 -12.35 -6.58
CA THR A 293 24.71 -13.02 -7.88
C THR A 293 23.85 -14.28 -7.77
N GLY A 294 24.00 -15.07 -6.70
CA GLY A 294 23.21 -16.30 -6.49
C GLY A 294 21.78 -16.06 -6.01
N GLU A 295 21.56 -15.00 -5.21
CA GLU A 295 20.25 -14.74 -4.61
C GLU A 295 19.18 -14.28 -5.62
N SER A 296 19.58 -13.55 -6.67
CA SER A 296 18.63 -13.06 -7.69
C SER A 296 18.07 -14.22 -8.53
N HIS A 297 18.91 -15.19 -8.90
CA HIS A 297 18.50 -16.40 -9.62
C HIS A 297 17.60 -17.28 -8.74
N SER A 298 17.89 -17.34 -7.43
CA SER A 298 17.04 -18.03 -6.45
C SER A 298 15.62 -17.45 -6.38
N ARG A 299 15.47 -16.11 -6.41
CA ARG A 299 14.15 -15.45 -6.36
C ARG A 299 13.32 -15.65 -7.64
N LEU A 300 13.95 -15.56 -8.81
CA LEU A 300 13.30 -15.87 -10.10
C LEU A 300 12.86 -17.34 -10.17
N TYR A 301 13.75 -18.24 -9.75
CA TYR A 301 13.42 -19.67 -9.63
C TYR A 301 12.23 -19.89 -8.69
N LEU A 302 12.17 -19.17 -7.58
CA LEU A 302 11.05 -19.27 -6.65
C LEU A 302 9.73 -18.80 -7.26
N LYS A 303 9.76 -17.72 -8.03
CA LYS A 303 8.58 -17.24 -8.76
C LYS A 303 8.07 -18.30 -9.76
N ILE A 304 8.99 -18.93 -10.49
CA ILE A 304 8.65 -20.01 -11.42
C ILE A 304 8.06 -21.21 -10.65
N LYS A 305 8.69 -21.60 -9.55
CA LYS A 305 8.25 -22.71 -8.72
C LYS A 305 6.86 -22.48 -8.11
N LEU A 306 6.56 -21.26 -7.64
CA LEU A 306 5.22 -20.94 -7.14
C LEU A 306 4.15 -21.08 -8.23
N ARG A 307 4.42 -20.61 -9.45
CA ARG A 307 3.52 -20.81 -10.59
C ARG A 307 3.34 -22.28 -10.96
N GLU A 308 4.39 -23.08 -10.83
CA GLU A 308 4.32 -24.53 -11.06
C GLU A 308 3.44 -25.22 -10.01
N ILE A 309 3.57 -24.86 -8.73
CA ILE A 309 2.73 -25.34 -7.62
C ILE A 309 1.26 -24.97 -7.87
N GLU A 310 1.00 -23.76 -8.32
CA GLU A 310 -0.33 -23.25 -8.68
C GLU A 310 -0.94 -24.05 -9.86
N SER A 311 -0.17 -24.30 -10.92
CA SER A 311 -0.61 -25.14 -12.06
C SER A 311 -0.98 -26.55 -11.61
N GLN A 312 -0.11 -27.18 -10.83
CA GLN A 312 -0.36 -28.53 -10.28
C GLN A 312 -1.64 -28.57 -9.42
N ARG A 313 -1.91 -27.51 -8.65
CA ARG A 313 -3.13 -27.42 -7.84
C ARG A 313 -4.38 -27.22 -8.70
N ARG A 314 -4.32 -26.40 -9.74
CA ARG A 314 -5.43 -26.22 -10.71
C ARG A 314 -5.73 -27.50 -11.48
N GLU A 315 -4.69 -28.23 -11.88
CA GLU A 315 -4.82 -29.53 -12.53
C GLU A 315 -5.46 -30.57 -11.58
N ALA A 316 -5.08 -30.56 -10.30
CA ALA A 316 -5.67 -31.43 -9.27
C ALA A 316 -7.12 -31.08 -8.90
N SER A 317 -7.53 -29.82 -9.03
CA SER A 317 -8.90 -29.37 -8.72
C SER A 317 -9.92 -29.53 -9.87
N GLY A 318 -9.48 -30.04 -11.04
CA GLY A 318 -10.38 -30.46 -12.12
C GLY A 318 -11.15 -29.34 -12.84
N SER A 319 -10.79 -28.07 -12.67
CA SER A 319 -11.44 -26.94 -13.34
C SER A 319 -10.70 -26.51 -14.61
N ALA A 320 -10.89 -27.28 -15.69
CA ALA A 320 -10.43 -26.90 -17.02
C ALA A 320 -11.39 -25.86 -17.64
N ASP A 321 -11.29 -24.60 -17.21
CA ASP A 321 -11.78 -23.48 -18.02
C ASP A 321 -10.66 -22.43 -18.20
N PRO A 322 -9.97 -22.41 -19.34
CA PRO A 322 -8.87 -21.49 -19.60
C PRO A 322 -9.31 -20.03 -19.83
N THR A 323 -10.63 -19.75 -19.71
CA THR A 323 -11.20 -18.41 -19.88
C THR A 323 -11.82 -17.82 -18.62
N ALA A 324 -11.81 -18.54 -17.49
CA ALA A 324 -12.26 -17.99 -16.22
C ALA A 324 -11.23 -16.98 -15.71
N ALA A 325 -11.52 -15.69 -15.91
CA ALA A 325 -10.82 -14.61 -15.24
C ALA A 325 -10.77 -14.89 -13.72
N PRO A 326 -9.71 -14.45 -13.00
CA PRO A 326 -9.67 -14.59 -11.55
C PRO A 326 -10.97 -14.01 -11.00
N ARG A 327 -11.72 -14.82 -10.24
CA ARG A 327 -12.96 -14.38 -9.59
C ARG A 327 -12.56 -13.43 -8.46
N LEU A 328 -12.30 -12.19 -8.84
CA LEU A 328 -12.13 -11.06 -7.95
C LEU A 328 -13.46 -10.80 -7.25
N VAL A 329 -13.69 -11.45 -6.11
CA VAL A 329 -14.69 -11.01 -5.14
C VAL A 329 -13.99 -10.10 -4.13
N ALA A 330 -13.48 -8.97 -4.62
CA ALA A 330 -13.31 -7.82 -3.75
C ALA A 330 -14.71 -7.22 -3.51
N GLY A 331 -15.41 -7.72 -2.47
CA GLY A 331 -16.51 -7.00 -1.82
C GLY A 331 -17.89 -7.05 -2.50
N GLY A 332 -18.30 -8.15 -3.12
CA GLY A 332 -19.63 -8.26 -3.75
C GLY A 332 -20.40 -9.54 -3.44
N ALA A 333 -21.52 -9.37 -2.74
CA ALA A 333 -22.72 -10.23 -2.66
C ALA A 333 -22.83 -11.32 -1.57
N MET A 334 -23.60 -11.04 -0.51
CA MET A 334 -24.96 -11.59 -0.33
C MET A 334 -25.66 -10.85 0.82
N MET A 335 -26.41 -9.79 0.49
CA MET A 335 -27.54 -9.38 1.32
C MET A 335 -28.75 -10.15 0.82
N SER A 336 -29.14 -11.21 1.52
CA SER A 336 -30.50 -11.77 1.55
C SER A 336 -30.55 -12.82 2.65
N GLN A 337 -31.30 -12.48 3.70
CA GLN A 337 -32.07 -13.31 4.62
C GLN A 337 -31.71 -14.79 4.75
N GLU A 338 -31.34 -15.15 6.00
CA GLU A 338 -31.47 -16.45 6.70
C GLU A 338 -30.17 -16.85 7.39
N ILE A 339 -29.83 -16.18 8.50
CA ILE A 339 -29.02 -16.77 9.58
C ILE A 339 -29.57 -16.24 10.91
N GLU A 340 -30.68 -16.82 11.37
CA GLU A 340 -30.85 -17.06 12.78
C GLU A 340 -30.27 -18.45 13.06
N GLU A 341 -29.56 -18.57 14.18
CA GLU A 341 -28.90 -19.78 14.70
C GLU A 341 -27.64 -20.27 13.96
N LEU A 342 -26.47 -19.77 14.41
CA LEU A 342 -25.29 -20.59 14.76
C LEU A 342 -24.08 -19.68 15.12
N GLY A 343 -23.62 -19.79 16.37
CA GLY A 343 -22.22 -19.60 16.78
C GLY A 343 -21.59 -18.22 16.58
N SER A 344 -21.83 -17.33 17.54
CA SER A 344 -21.07 -16.09 17.74
C SER A 344 -19.63 -16.37 18.17
N ASP A 345 -18.68 -16.59 17.25
CA ASP A 345 -17.24 -16.42 17.57
C ASP A 345 -16.26 -16.25 16.37
N GLY A 346 -16.66 -15.63 15.25
CA GLY A 346 -15.76 -15.55 14.10
C GLY A 346 -15.92 -14.39 13.12
N LYS A 347 -17.00 -13.61 13.20
CA LYS A 347 -17.30 -12.55 12.21
C LYS A 347 -16.82 -11.15 12.60
N GLU A 348 -16.22 -10.97 13.79
CA GLU A 348 -15.80 -9.65 14.29
C GLU A 348 -14.49 -9.11 13.65
N TRP A 349 -13.81 -9.89 12.81
CA TRP A 349 -12.49 -9.54 12.26
C TRP A 349 -12.53 -8.87 10.88
N LEU A 350 -13.71 -8.79 10.25
CA LEU A 350 -13.89 -8.25 8.90
C LEU A 350 -14.16 -6.74 8.95
N GLY A 351 -13.39 -5.98 8.18
CA GLY A 351 -13.55 -4.54 8.04
C GLY A 351 -14.93 -4.20 7.46
N ARG A 352 -15.62 -3.23 8.07
CA ARG A 352 -16.88 -2.68 7.57
C ARG A 352 -16.59 -1.38 6.81
N ASP A 353 -17.34 -1.15 5.74
CA ASP A 353 -17.36 0.13 5.04
C ASP A 353 -18.31 1.08 5.77
N ASP A 354 -17.77 1.97 6.61
CA ASP A 354 -18.55 3.01 7.28
C ASP A 354 -18.54 4.32 6.47
N VAL A 355 -19.66 5.03 6.54
CA VAL A 355 -19.96 6.19 5.68
C VAL A 355 -19.49 7.49 6.34
N THR A 356 -18.48 8.13 5.76
CA THR A 356 -18.18 9.55 6.03
C THR A 356 -18.79 10.42 4.93
N VAL A 357 -19.76 11.28 5.26
CA VAL A 357 -20.38 12.24 4.31
C VAL A 357 -19.78 13.62 4.51
N ARG A 358 -19.34 14.28 3.42
CA ARG A 358 -18.98 15.70 3.45
C ARG A 358 -19.57 16.46 2.27
N PHE A 359 -19.95 17.71 2.54
CA PHE A 359 -20.24 18.74 1.54
C PHE A 359 -18.94 19.46 1.16
N ILE A 360 -18.46 19.25 -0.07
CA ILE A 360 -17.37 20.04 -0.65
C ILE A 360 -18.02 21.06 -1.59
N PHE A 361 -17.77 22.35 -1.36
CA PHE A 361 -18.19 23.43 -2.24
C PHE A 361 -17.04 23.74 -3.20
N GLY A 362 -17.16 23.35 -4.47
CA GLY A 362 -16.20 23.68 -5.52
C GLY A 362 -16.82 24.62 -6.56
N ALA A 363 -16.06 25.65 -6.97
CA ALA A 363 -16.34 26.45 -8.15
C ALA A 363 -15.65 25.79 -9.36
N ASP A 364 -16.46 25.53 -10.38
CA ASP A 364 -16.18 25.29 -11.79
C ASP A 364 -15.10 24.26 -12.19
N GLY A 365 -15.59 23.19 -12.82
CA GLY A 365 -14.80 22.16 -13.49
C GLY A 365 -15.71 21.08 -14.08
N SER A 366 -16.69 21.48 -14.88
CA SER A 366 -17.54 20.56 -15.63
C SER A 366 -16.74 19.90 -16.77
N GLU A 367 -16.62 18.58 -16.74
CA GLU A 367 -16.99 17.71 -17.86
C GLU A 367 -16.92 16.22 -17.47
N ASN A 368 -18.08 15.57 -17.57
CA ASN A 368 -18.32 14.12 -17.72
C ASN A 368 -18.00 13.17 -16.55
N LEU A 369 -19.00 13.01 -15.66
CA LEU A 369 -19.31 11.75 -14.98
C LEU A 369 -20.81 11.72 -14.66
N VAL A 370 -21.61 11.27 -15.62
CA VAL A 370 -23.01 10.87 -15.39
C VAL A 370 -23.01 9.37 -15.16
N ASP A 371 -23.39 8.96 -13.95
CA ASP A 371 -23.61 7.57 -13.56
C ASP A 371 -24.96 7.10 -14.16
N PRO A 372 -24.99 6.05 -15.00
CA PRO A 372 -26.20 5.63 -15.72
C PRO A 372 -27.21 4.82 -14.87
N SER A 373 -27.05 4.74 -13.55
CA SER A 373 -27.79 3.79 -12.70
C SER A 373 -28.96 4.37 -11.89
N CYS A 374 -29.36 5.63 -12.06
CA CYS A 374 -30.43 6.24 -11.23
C CYS A 374 -31.66 6.67 -12.05
N PRO A 375 -32.87 6.13 -11.82
CA PRO A 375 -34.07 6.61 -12.47
C PRO A 375 -34.54 7.94 -11.85
N PRO A 376 -35.09 8.89 -12.65
CA PRO A 376 -35.53 10.17 -12.14
C PRO A 376 -36.82 10.02 -11.32
N SER A 377 -36.76 10.37 -10.03
CA SER A 377 -37.93 10.52 -9.19
C SER A 377 -38.74 11.76 -9.63
N ARG A 378 -40.00 11.53 -10.03
CA ARG A 378 -40.97 12.63 -10.26
C ARG A 378 -41.34 13.30 -8.93
N PRO A 379 -41.52 14.62 -8.89
CA PRO A 379 -42.10 15.29 -7.73
C PRO A 379 -43.59 14.99 -7.67
N ALA A 380 -44.08 14.63 -6.48
CA ALA A 380 -45.51 14.56 -6.19
C ALA A 380 -46.08 15.98 -6.08
N SER A 381 -47.25 16.15 -6.70
CA SER A 381 -48.12 17.34 -6.71
C SER A 381 -48.68 17.70 -5.35
#